data_AF-A0AAN7ZLU9-F1
#
_entry.id   AF-A0AAN7ZLU9-F1
#
_cell.length_a   1.000
_cell.length_b   1.000
_cell.length_c   1.000
_cell.angle_alpha   90.00
_cell.angle_beta   90.00
_cell.angle_gamma   90.00
#
_symmetry.space_group_name_H-M   'P 1'
#
loop_
_entity.id
_entity.type
_entity.pdbx_description
1 polymer ?
#
loop_
_entity_poly.entity_id
_entity_poly.type
_entity_poly.pdbx_seq_one_letter_code
_entity_poly.pdbx_strand_id
1 'polypeptide(L)'
;MKLLLLIAIGVTIVTSAEVPIEAVQDWERNISGFKEKCIEETKVDPDLIYNMEKKLDFSKNEALKCYYYCIYKNAKICDDNGQFTGERYTNKISTVPLSLTTRCTSETVHLEGCEKAYQLAICIIKGLVV
;
A
#
# COMPACT_ATOMS: atom_id res chain seq x y z
N MET A 1 -10.18 24.18 -54.53
CA MET A 1 -9.16 23.20 -54.10
C MET A 1 -9.19 23.10 -52.59
N LYS A 2 -9.51 21.92 -52.05
CA LYS A 2 -9.74 21.67 -50.61
C LYS A 2 -8.38 21.63 -49.88
N LEU A 3 -8.16 22.54 -48.95
CA LEU A 3 -7.01 22.52 -48.04
C LEU A 3 -7.31 21.51 -46.93
N LEU A 4 -6.69 20.33 -47.00
CA LEU A 4 -6.78 19.31 -45.96
C LEU A 4 -5.89 19.72 -44.78
N LEU A 5 -6.52 20.24 -43.72
CA LEU A 5 -5.88 20.43 -42.41
C LEU A 5 -5.66 19.04 -41.79
N LEU A 6 -4.42 18.54 -41.86
CA LEU A 6 -3.98 17.36 -41.13
C LEU A 6 -3.87 17.72 -39.66
N ILE A 7 -4.94 17.44 -38.91
CA ILE A 7 -4.93 17.48 -37.45
C ILE A 7 -4.10 16.27 -36.98
N ALA A 8 -2.82 16.49 -36.71
CA ALA A 8 -1.99 15.54 -35.97
C ALA A 8 -2.39 15.61 -34.49
N ILE A 9 -3.43 14.88 -34.10
CA ILE A 9 -3.68 14.58 -32.68
C ILE A 9 -2.56 13.67 -32.23
N GLY A 10 -1.53 14.26 -31.62
CA GLY A 10 -0.53 13.51 -30.86
C GLY A 10 -1.25 12.83 -29.71
N VAL A 11 -1.45 11.52 -29.82
CA VAL A 11 -1.91 10.69 -28.69
C VAL A 11 -0.74 10.62 -27.72
N THR A 12 -0.72 11.52 -26.74
CA THR A 12 0.16 11.38 -25.59
C THR A 12 -0.37 10.20 -24.78
N ILE A 13 0.35 9.08 -24.77
CA ILE A 13 0.07 7.97 -23.87
C ILE A 13 0.30 8.51 -22.46
N VAL A 14 -0.78 8.84 -21.75
CA VAL A 14 -0.72 9.12 -20.31
C VAL A 14 -0.56 7.78 -19.63
N THR A 15 0.66 7.45 -19.21
CA THR A 15 0.91 6.29 -18.35
C THR A 15 0.41 6.64 -16.95
N SER A 16 -0.66 5.99 -16.49
CA SER A 16 -1.12 6.09 -15.11
C SER A 16 -0.10 5.44 -14.18
N ALA A 17 0.18 6.10 -13.05
CA ALA A 17 1.03 5.57 -11.99
C ALA A 17 0.28 4.43 -11.27
N GLU A 18 0.85 3.22 -11.28
CA GLU A 18 0.17 2.01 -10.77
C GLU A 18 1.14 1.11 -9.98
N VAL A 19 0.60 0.35 -9.01
CA VAL A 19 1.36 -0.68 -8.29
C VAL A 19 1.34 -1.98 -9.13
N PRO A 20 2.48 -2.67 -9.31
CA PRO A 20 2.54 -3.94 -10.02
C PRO A 20 1.47 -4.93 -9.55
N ILE A 21 0.74 -5.52 -10.51
CA ILE A 21 -0.40 -6.40 -10.22
C ILE A 21 0.00 -7.61 -9.37
N GLU A 22 1.22 -8.12 -9.56
CA GLU A 22 1.77 -9.22 -8.77
C GLU A 22 1.89 -8.86 -7.29
N ALA A 23 2.34 -7.63 -6.98
CA ALA A 23 2.45 -7.15 -5.61
C ALA A 23 1.08 -6.98 -4.95
N VAL A 24 0.10 -6.47 -5.71
CA VAL A 24 -1.29 -6.36 -5.26
C VAL A 24 -1.90 -7.72 -4.98
N GLN A 25 -1.70 -8.71 -5.86
CA GLN A 25 -2.23 -10.06 -5.69
C GLN A 25 -1.60 -10.80 -4.51
N ASP A 26 -0.29 -10.64 -4.31
CA ASP A 26 0.42 -11.23 -3.18
C ASP A 26 -0.01 -10.60 -1.85
N TRP A 27 -0.20 -9.29 -1.82
CA TRP A 27 -0.81 -8.58 -0.69
C TRP A 27 -2.19 -9.16 -0.34
N GLU A 28 -3.13 -9.15 -1.29
CA GLU A 28 -4.49 -9.62 -1.07
C GLU A 28 -4.55 -11.09 -0.60
N ARG A 29 -3.73 -11.96 -1.21
CA ARG A 29 -3.64 -13.37 -0.81
C ARG A 29 -3.23 -13.52 0.65
N ASN A 30 -2.30 -12.71 1.13
CA ASN A 30 -1.75 -12.80 2.47
C ASN A 30 -2.61 -12.15 3.55
N ILE A 31 -3.52 -11.25 3.19
CA ILE A 31 -4.31 -10.48 4.15
C ILE A 31 -5.83 -10.72 4.10
N SER A 32 -6.34 -11.37 3.05
CA SER A 32 -7.79 -11.55 2.81
C SER A 32 -8.55 -12.09 4.03
N GLY A 33 -7.98 -13.08 4.74
CA GLY A 33 -8.58 -13.66 5.95
C GLY A 33 -8.69 -12.72 7.15
N PHE A 34 -8.16 -11.50 7.07
CA PHE A 34 -8.17 -10.52 8.16
C PHE A 34 -8.92 -9.22 7.81
N LYS A 35 -9.31 -9.03 6.54
CA LYS A 35 -9.90 -7.75 6.08
C LYS A 35 -11.17 -7.40 6.83
N GLU A 36 -12.15 -8.30 6.85
CA GLU A 36 -13.45 -8.08 7.50
C GLU A 36 -13.29 -7.81 9.00
N LYS A 37 -12.54 -8.66 9.70
CA LYS A 37 -12.21 -8.45 11.12
C LYS A 37 -11.59 -7.08 11.37
N CYS A 38 -10.58 -6.69 10.58
CA CYS A 38 -9.92 -5.40 10.78
C CYS A 38 -10.81 -4.22 10.42
N ILE A 39 -11.73 -4.36 9.46
CA ILE A 39 -12.77 -3.36 9.19
C ILE A 39 -13.69 -3.22 10.39
N GLU A 40 -14.17 -4.34 10.94
CA GLU A 40 -15.05 -4.34 12.10
C GLU A 40 -14.39 -3.78 13.37
N GLU A 41 -13.13 -4.11 13.63
CA GLU A 41 -12.39 -3.64 14.81
C GLU A 41 -12.11 -2.14 14.74
N THR A 42 -11.69 -1.65 13.57
CA THR A 42 -11.24 -0.26 13.42
C THR A 42 -12.35 0.71 13.02
N LYS A 43 -13.49 0.18 12.55
CA LYS A 43 -14.58 0.96 11.96
C LYS A 43 -14.12 1.84 10.79
N VAL A 44 -13.05 1.44 10.11
CA VAL A 44 -12.58 2.12 8.90
C VAL A 44 -13.65 2.04 7.82
N ASP A 45 -13.84 3.15 7.10
CA ASP A 45 -14.64 3.17 5.89
C ASP A 45 -13.91 2.36 4.79
N PRO A 46 -14.52 1.28 4.25
CA PRO A 46 -13.92 0.47 3.18
C PRO A 46 -13.48 1.28 1.96
N ASP A 47 -14.14 2.41 1.67
CA ASP A 47 -13.77 3.27 0.55
C ASP A 47 -12.39 3.91 0.76
N LEU A 48 -11.98 4.16 2.00
CA LEU A 48 -10.65 4.69 2.31
C LEU A 48 -9.54 3.67 2.02
N ILE A 49 -9.80 2.39 2.28
CA ILE A 49 -8.88 1.30 1.93
C ILE A 49 -8.76 1.21 0.41
N TYR A 50 -9.91 1.16 -0.28
CA TYR A 50 -9.96 1.11 -1.74
C TYR A 50 -9.24 2.30 -2.38
N ASN A 51 -9.47 3.51 -1.88
CA ASN A 51 -8.84 4.73 -2.39
C ASN A 51 -7.32 4.70 -2.20
N MET A 52 -6.81 4.22 -1.06
CA MET A 52 -5.37 4.08 -0.86
C MET A 52 -4.76 3.01 -1.78
N GLU A 53 -5.39 1.84 -1.91
CA GLU A 53 -4.84 0.71 -2.66
C GLU A 53 -4.99 0.84 -4.18
N LYS A 54 -6.02 1.54 -4.66
CA LYS A 54 -6.35 1.64 -6.10
C LYS A 54 -6.20 3.02 -6.70
N LYS A 55 -6.30 4.07 -5.90
CA LYS A 55 -6.20 5.47 -6.36
C LYS A 55 -4.98 6.20 -5.82
N LEU A 56 -4.17 5.53 -5.00
CA LEU A 56 -3.00 6.12 -4.34
C LEU A 56 -3.37 7.38 -3.53
N ASP A 57 -4.59 7.42 -3.00
CA ASP A 57 -5.07 8.50 -2.14
C ASP A 57 -4.79 8.18 -0.67
N PHE A 58 -3.81 8.89 -0.11
CA PHE A 58 -3.30 8.68 1.23
C PHE A 58 -4.00 9.59 2.25
N SER A 59 -5.29 9.33 2.48
CA SER A 59 -6.10 10.03 3.48
C SER A 59 -5.55 9.83 4.91
N LYS A 60 -5.39 10.93 5.65
CA LYS A 60 -4.90 10.93 7.06
C LYS A 60 -5.99 10.54 8.06
N ASN A 61 -6.76 9.51 7.79
CA ASN A 61 -7.83 9.02 8.64
C ASN A 61 -7.30 8.04 9.70
N GLU A 62 -7.60 8.27 10.98
CA GLU A 62 -7.10 7.42 12.09
C GLU A 62 -7.57 5.97 12.02
N ALA A 63 -8.82 5.71 11.60
CA ALA A 63 -9.32 4.34 11.43
C ALA A 63 -8.57 3.62 10.30
N LEU A 64 -8.24 4.31 9.20
CA LEU A 64 -7.42 3.77 8.13
C LEU A 64 -6.01 3.41 8.61
N LYS A 65 -5.39 4.28 9.41
CA LYS A 65 -4.07 3.98 9.99
C LYS A 65 -4.10 2.71 10.83
N CYS A 66 -5.09 2.62 11.71
CA CYS A 66 -5.24 1.47 12.60
C CYS A 66 -5.68 0.21 11.86
N TYR A 67 -6.37 0.32 10.72
CA TYR A 67 -6.67 -0.82 9.85
C TYR A 67 -5.38 -1.51 9.40
N TYR A 68 -4.40 -0.78 8.87
CA TYR A 68 -3.11 -1.36 8.47
C TYR A 68 -2.36 -1.99 9.64
N TYR A 69 -2.40 -1.36 10.82
CA TYR A 69 -1.81 -1.96 12.02
C TYR A 69 -2.51 -3.26 12.43
N CYS A 70 -3.84 -3.32 12.35
CA CYS A 70 -4.60 -4.55 12.58
C CYS A 70 -4.19 -5.65 11.59
N ILE A 71 -4.12 -5.33 10.30
CA ILE A 71 -3.70 -6.29 9.26
C ILE A 71 -2.30 -6.80 9.56
N TYR A 72 -1.33 -5.93 9.85
CA TYR A 72 0.04 -6.33 10.12
C TYR A 72 0.20 -7.21 11.36
N LYS A 73 -0.55 -6.94 12.44
CA LYS A 73 -0.56 -7.81 13.62
C LYS A 73 -1.13 -9.19 13.31
N ASN A 74 -2.29 -9.26 12.64
CA ASN A 74 -2.95 -10.55 12.37
C ASN A 74 -2.19 -11.37 11.32
N ALA A 75 -1.56 -10.70 10.34
CA ALA A 75 -0.72 -11.33 9.33
C ALA A 75 0.70 -11.68 9.82
N LYS A 76 1.05 -11.33 11.07
CA LYS A 76 2.38 -11.53 11.67
C LYS A 76 3.53 -10.85 10.91
N ILE A 77 3.24 -9.67 10.36
CA ILE A 77 4.21 -8.79 9.67
C ILE A 77 5.02 -7.97 10.68
N CYS A 78 4.42 -7.61 11.81
CA CYS A 78 5.13 -7.12 12.99
C CYS A 78 5.20 -8.19 14.08
N ASP A 79 6.12 -8.04 15.02
CA ASP A 79 6.15 -8.87 16.22
C ASP A 79 5.08 -8.46 17.24
N ASP A 80 5.03 -9.16 18.37
CA ASP A 80 4.03 -8.95 19.42
C ASP A 80 4.19 -7.58 20.13
N ASN A 81 5.34 -6.93 19.99
CA ASN A 81 5.60 -5.57 20.47
C ASN A 81 5.25 -4.51 19.41
N GLY A 82 4.73 -4.91 18.24
CA GLY A 82 4.45 -4.01 17.12
C GLY A 82 5.70 -3.55 16.37
N GLN A 83 6.84 -4.22 16.56
CA GLN A 83 8.07 -3.88 15.85
C GLN A 83 8.12 -4.57 14.48
N PHE A 84 8.58 -3.82 13.49
CA PHE A 84 8.62 -4.24 12.09
C PHE A 84 10.06 -4.54 11.69
N THR A 85 10.24 -5.52 10.79
CA THR A 85 11.50 -5.72 10.07
C THR A 85 11.21 -5.92 8.59
N GLY A 86 12.14 -5.47 7.73
CA GLY A 86 12.01 -5.68 6.28
C GLY A 86 11.91 -7.16 5.93
N GLU A 87 12.62 -8.03 6.65
CA GLU A 87 12.58 -9.48 6.48
C GLU A 87 11.20 -10.07 6.80
N ARG A 88 10.57 -9.71 7.93
CA ARG A 88 9.22 -10.21 8.24
C ARG A 88 8.21 -9.78 7.18
N TYR A 89 8.31 -8.54 6.71
CA TYR A 89 7.43 -8.05 5.65
C TYR A 89 7.65 -8.84 4.36
N THR A 90 8.89 -8.94 3.89
CA THR A 90 9.23 -9.60 2.61
C THR A 90 8.96 -11.10 2.65
N ASN A 91 9.17 -11.76 3.79
CA ASN A 91 8.83 -13.18 3.95
C ASN A 91 7.32 -13.42 3.87
N LYS A 92 6.51 -12.43 4.27
CA LYS A 92 5.06 -12.50 4.14
C LYS A 92 4.59 -12.11 2.74
N ILE A 93 5.13 -11.03 2.20
CA ILE A 93 4.79 -10.45 0.89
C ILE A 93 6.03 -10.52 -0.01
N SER A 94 6.25 -11.70 -0.59
CA SER A 94 7.45 -12.08 -1.35
C SER A 94 7.75 -11.22 -2.58
N THR A 95 6.72 -10.58 -3.12
CA THR A 95 6.80 -9.68 -4.29
C THR A 95 7.40 -8.32 -3.95
N VAL A 96 7.48 -7.93 -2.67
CA VAL A 96 8.07 -6.66 -2.27
C VAL A 96 9.56 -6.85 -1.98
N PRO A 97 10.47 -6.14 -2.66
CA PRO A 97 11.90 -6.32 -2.45
C PRO A 97 12.36 -6.02 -1.02
N LEU A 98 13.27 -6.85 -0.48
CA LEU A 98 13.84 -6.65 0.86
C LEU A 98 14.53 -5.29 1.01
N SER A 99 15.15 -4.78 -0.04
CA SER A 99 15.78 -3.45 -0.03
C SER A 99 14.76 -2.34 0.21
N LEU A 100 13.57 -2.44 -0.39
CA LEU A 100 12.48 -1.48 -0.22
C LEU A 100 11.90 -1.57 1.20
N THR A 101 11.57 -2.77 1.68
CA THR A 101 10.99 -2.94 3.01
C THR A 101 11.96 -2.56 4.13
N THR A 102 13.26 -2.84 3.96
CA THR A 102 14.32 -2.42 4.90
C THR A 102 14.42 -0.90 4.96
N ARG A 103 14.45 -0.22 3.80
CA ARG A 103 14.44 1.25 3.74
C ARG A 103 13.21 1.82 4.45
N CYS A 104 12.01 1.38 4.09
CA CYS A 104 10.78 1.90 4.66
C CYS A 104 10.64 1.63 6.17
N THR A 105 11.13 0.48 6.64
CA THR A 105 11.18 0.19 8.09
C THR A 105 12.14 1.13 8.81
N SER A 106 13.30 1.42 8.21
CA SER A 106 14.27 2.37 8.78
C SER A 106 13.74 3.80 8.82
N GLU A 107 13.05 4.25 7.78
CA GLU A 107 12.46 5.60 7.71
C GLU A 107 11.36 5.80 8.75
N THR A 108 10.66 4.73 9.13
CA THR A 108 9.53 4.76 10.07
C THR A 108 9.89 4.31 11.49
N VAL A 109 11.18 4.10 11.79
CA VAL A 109 11.65 3.56 13.09
C VAL A 109 11.26 4.42 14.29
N HIS A 110 11.09 5.73 14.08
CA HIS A 110 10.73 6.70 15.11
C HIS A 110 9.22 6.79 15.39
N LEU A 111 8.41 6.04 14.63
CA LEU A 111 6.96 5.98 14.77
C LEU A 111 6.57 4.68 15.47
N GLU A 112 5.36 4.67 16.04
CA GLU A 112 4.80 3.51 16.73
C GLU A 112 3.33 3.28 16.36
N GLY A 113 2.84 2.06 16.62
CA GLY A 113 1.42 1.68 16.49
C GLY A 113 0.81 1.95 15.10
N CYS A 114 -0.38 2.55 15.09
CA CYS A 114 -1.14 2.83 13.87
C CYS A 114 -0.40 3.77 12.91
N GLU A 115 0.28 4.78 13.43
CA GLU A 115 1.01 5.74 12.60
C GLU A 115 2.18 5.05 11.88
N LYS A 116 2.95 4.22 12.60
CA LYS A 116 4.06 3.45 12.00
C LYS A 116 3.57 2.54 10.88
N ALA A 117 2.52 1.76 11.15
CA ALA A 117 1.94 0.85 10.17
C ALA A 117 1.51 1.60 8.90
N TYR A 118 0.82 2.73 9.09
CA TYR A 118 0.33 3.53 7.97
C TYR A 118 1.47 4.13 7.13
N GLN A 119 2.47 4.75 7.77
CA GLN A 119 3.60 5.33 7.04
C GLN A 119 4.45 4.26 6.37
N LEU A 120 4.58 3.08 6.98
CA LEU A 120 5.24 1.93 6.35
C LEU A 120 4.50 1.49 5.09
N ALA A 121 3.17 1.36 5.15
CA ALA A 121 2.34 1.03 4.00
C ALA A 121 2.50 2.06 2.87
N ILE A 122 2.43 3.36 3.18
CA ILE A 122 2.64 4.44 2.20
C ILE A 122 4.02 4.34 1.54
N CYS A 123 5.07 4.18 2.33
CA CYS A 123 6.43 4.12 1.80
C CYS A 123 6.60 2.94 0.83
N ILE A 124 6.07 1.77 1.19
CA ILE A 124 6.13 0.57 0.35
C ILE A 124 5.31 0.76 -0.92
N ILE A 125 4.06 1.22 -0.81
CA ILE A 125 3.19 1.46 -1.97
C ILE A 125 3.87 2.43 -2.94
N LYS A 126 4.33 3.60 -2.45
CA LYS A 126 5.04 4.58 -3.29
C LYS A 126 6.32 4.04 -3.90
N GLY A 127 7.03 3.17 -3.19
CA GLY A 127 8.25 2.55 -3.69
C GLY A 127 8.03 1.47 -4.76
N LEU A 128 6.79 0.98 -4.91
CA LEU A 128 6.41 0.00 -5.92
C LEU A 128 5.76 0.62 -7.15
N VAL A 129 5.26 1.86 -7.07
CA VAL A 129 4.60 2.54 -8.19
C VAL A 129 5.55 2.67 -9.38
N VAL A 130 5.08 2.26 -10.57
CA VAL A 130 5.79 2.33 -11.86
C VAL A 130 5.13 3.31 -12.82
#